data_AF-B7K4E9-F1
#
_entry.id   AF-B7K4E9-F1
#
_cell.length_a   1.000
_cell.length_b   1.000
_cell.length_c   1.000
_cell.angle_alpha   90.00
_cell.angle_beta   90.00
_cell.angle_gamma   90.00
#
_symmetry.space_group_name_H-M   'P 1'
#
loop_
_entity.id
_entity.type
_entity.pdbx_description
1 polymer ?
#
loop_
_entity_poly.entity_id
_entity_poly.type
_entity_poly.pdbx_seq_one_letter_code
_entity_poly.pdbx_strand_id
1 'polypeptide(L)'
;MNIADAMEFFQRSAGQWRSQRTTHHLAFRRAEIGNSEIFVESLGADNPKIKEICELHNVDPSLAIGGAFVSWDGSMAWDKEDENHQGSTIFALIPDADNPRQGMLLRERGYAEIVPIAGRYHLDDLDALVLITEYDTMSTIERFWFASPELRLRTSTVQRFGGFNSATFCAEMRQQEISEEKGKVRAIASQNPFYSITGW
;
A
#
# COMPACT_ATOMS: atom_id res chain seq x y z
N MET A 1 -17.06 -3.93 -10.82
CA MET A 1 -16.16 -5.03 -11.27
C MET A 1 -15.86 -5.86 -10.05
N ASN A 2 -16.10 -7.17 -10.09
CA ASN A 2 -15.80 -8.10 -9.00
C ASN A 2 -14.28 -8.35 -8.96
N ILE A 3 -13.66 -8.48 -7.78
CA ILE A 3 -12.27 -8.96 -7.61
C ILE A 3 -12.34 -10.39 -7.07
N ALA A 4 -11.83 -11.35 -7.83
CA ALA A 4 -11.97 -12.77 -7.50
C ALA A 4 -11.13 -13.18 -6.28
N ASP A 5 -9.89 -12.68 -6.19
CA ASP A 5 -8.93 -13.02 -5.14
C ASP A 5 -7.91 -11.89 -4.88
N ALA A 6 -7.08 -12.06 -3.84
CA ALA A 6 -6.08 -11.08 -3.46
C ALA A 6 -4.97 -10.88 -4.50
N MET A 7 -4.68 -11.89 -5.33
CA MET A 7 -3.68 -11.77 -6.39
C MET A 7 -4.17 -10.83 -7.49
N GLU A 8 -5.46 -10.91 -7.86
CA GLU A 8 -6.09 -9.95 -8.78
C GLU A 8 -6.04 -8.52 -8.21
N PHE A 9 -6.24 -8.34 -6.90
CA PHE A 9 -6.07 -7.03 -6.26
C PHE A 9 -4.63 -6.48 -6.40
N PHE A 10 -3.63 -7.35 -6.22
CA PHE A 10 -2.22 -6.99 -6.40
C PHE A 10 -1.88 -6.67 -7.86
N GLN A 11 -2.44 -7.40 -8.83
CA GLN A 11 -2.28 -7.10 -10.25
C GLN A 11 -2.86 -5.73 -10.61
N ARG A 12 -4.07 -5.40 -10.13
CA ARG A 12 -4.68 -4.07 -10.34
C ARG A 12 -3.86 -2.95 -9.66
N SER A 13 -3.17 -3.30 -8.58
CA SER A 13 -2.29 -2.40 -7.84
C SER A 13 -0.95 -2.13 -8.52
N ALA A 14 -0.53 -2.95 -9.49
CA ALA A 14 0.75 -2.79 -10.17
C ALA A 14 0.86 -1.44 -10.89
N GLY A 15 2.02 -0.79 -10.83
CA GLY A 15 2.29 0.52 -11.44
C GLY A 15 2.90 1.53 -10.45
N GLN A 16 3.02 2.77 -10.92
CA GLN A 16 3.52 3.90 -10.13
C GLN A 16 2.35 4.73 -9.59
N TRP A 17 2.48 5.17 -8.33
CA TRP A 17 1.44 5.88 -7.60
C TRP A 17 2.05 7.06 -6.84
N ARG A 18 1.35 8.19 -6.86
CA ARG A 18 1.61 9.29 -5.93
C ARG A 18 0.61 9.20 -4.79
N SER A 19 1.12 9.03 -3.58
CA SER A 19 0.36 8.91 -2.35
C SER A 19 0.39 10.22 -1.55
N GLN A 20 -0.79 10.69 -1.14
CA GLN A 20 -0.93 11.69 -0.09
C GLN A 20 -1.44 10.98 1.16
N ARG A 21 -0.70 11.11 2.26
CA ARG A 21 -0.98 10.46 3.54
C ARG A 21 -1.34 11.50 4.60
N THR A 22 -2.37 11.23 5.37
CA THR A 22 -2.70 11.96 6.61
C THR A 22 -2.74 10.99 7.77
N THR A 23 -1.89 11.20 8.77
CA THR A 23 -1.80 10.36 9.97
C THR A 23 -2.28 11.17 11.18
N HIS A 24 -3.27 10.65 11.90
CA HIS A 24 -3.73 11.19 13.17
C HIS A 24 -3.09 10.43 14.33
N HIS A 25 -2.32 11.14 15.16
CA HIS A 25 -1.75 10.62 16.40
C HIS A 25 -2.72 10.89 17.54
N LEU A 26 -3.52 9.88 17.92
CA LEU A 26 -4.69 10.06 18.77
C LEU A 26 -4.33 10.50 20.18
N ALA A 27 -3.26 9.92 20.76
CA ALA A 27 -2.77 10.30 22.08
C ALA A 27 -2.33 11.77 22.16
N PHE A 28 -1.83 12.33 21.05
CA PHE A 28 -1.31 13.70 20.98
C PHE A 28 -2.28 14.69 20.33
N ARG A 29 -3.41 14.21 19.80
CA ARG A 29 -4.40 15.01 19.04
C ARG A 29 -3.75 15.85 17.94
N ARG A 30 -2.81 15.26 17.21
CA ARG A 30 -2.09 15.90 16.10
C ARG A 30 -2.33 15.14 14.81
N ALA A 31 -2.27 15.87 13.69
CA ALA A 31 -2.29 15.30 12.37
C ALA A 31 -0.99 15.66 11.64
N GLU A 32 -0.48 14.72 10.88
CA GLU A 32 0.68 14.88 10.01
C GLU A 32 0.30 14.55 8.58
N ILE A 33 0.80 15.35 7.63
CA ILE A 33 0.65 15.13 6.21
C ILE A 33 2.00 14.76 5.62
N GLY A 34 2.03 13.71 4.82
CA GLY A 34 3.20 13.30 4.06
C GLY A 34 2.82 12.96 2.62
N ASN A 35 3.81 13.00 1.73
CA ASN A 35 3.66 12.53 0.36
C ASN A 35 4.68 11.44 0.08
N SER A 36 4.33 10.48 -0.76
CA SER A 36 5.27 9.46 -1.20
C SER A 36 5.01 9.03 -2.63
N GLU A 37 6.05 8.66 -3.34
CA GLU A 37 5.96 7.89 -4.57
C GLU A 37 6.01 6.42 -4.22
N ILE A 38 5.14 5.61 -4.81
CA ILE A 38 5.01 4.18 -4.54
C ILE A 38 5.08 3.45 -5.87
N PHE A 39 5.95 2.46 -5.97
CA PHE A 39 5.98 1.52 -7.08
C PHE A 39 5.52 0.15 -6.61
N VAL A 40 4.65 -0.48 -7.39
CA VAL A 40 4.14 -1.83 -7.13
C VAL A 40 4.36 -2.69 -8.35
N GLU A 41 4.93 -3.87 -8.13
CA GLU A 41 5.07 -4.93 -9.14
C GLU A 41 4.40 -6.20 -8.64
N SER A 42 3.45 -6.75 -9.40
CA SER A 42 2.87 -8.06 -9.08
C SER A 42 3.84 -9.18 -9.46
N LEU A 43 4.08 -10.10 -8.54
CA LEU A 43 5.00 -11.23 -8.73
C LEU A 43 4.20 -12.54 -8.82
N GLY A 44 4.49 -13.37 -9.83
CA GLY A 44 3.90 -14.71 -9.93
C GLY A 44 4.50 -15.70 -8.91
N ALA A 45 3.80 -16.81 -8.65
CA ALA A 45 4.22 -17.87 -7.72
C ALA A 45 5.62 -18.43 -8.00
N ASP A 46 6.01 -18.53 -9.27
CA ASP A 46 7.32 -19.05 -9.67
C ASP A 46 8.48 -18.08 -9.43
N ASN A 47 8.20 -16.82 -9.08
CA ASN A 47 9.22 -15.81 -8.88
C ASN A 47 10.15 -16.18 -7.70
N PRO A 48 11.48 -16.12 -7.86
CA PRO A 48 12.44 -16.48 -6.81
C PRO A 48 12.20 -15.74 -5.48
N LYS A 49 11.82 -14.45 -5.54
CA LYS A 49 11.54 -13.64 -4.35
C LYS A 49 10.34 -14.18 -3.55
N ILE A 50 9.36 -14.79 -4.21
CA ILE A 50 8.21 -15.41 -3.53
C ILE A 50 8.67 -16.68 -2.80
N LYS A 51 9.52 -17.50 -3.43
CA LYS A 51 10.09 -18.71 -2.82
C LYS A 51 10.93 -18.38 -1.59
N GLU A 52 11.82 -17.40 -1.71
CA GLU A 52 12.67 -16.92 -0.61
C GLU A 52 11.84 -16.47 0.61
N ILE A 53 10.73 -15.75 0.39
CA ILE A 53 9.84 -15.32 1.47
C ILE A 53 9.11 -16.51 2.09
N CYS A 54 8.67 -17.49 1.29
CA CYS A 54 8.03 -18.69 1.84
C CYS A 54 9.02 -19.48 2.73
N GLU A 55 10.25 -19.67 2.26
CA GLU A 55 11.32 -20.34 2.99
C GLU A 55 11.67 -19.61 4.30
N LEU A 56 11.76 -18.28 4.28
CA LEU A 56 11.99 -17.45 5.47
C LEU A 56 10.93 -17.68 6.57
N HIS A 57 9.70 -17.98 6.18
CA HIS A 57 8.57 -18.26 7.08
C HIS A 57 8.37 -19.77 7.34
N ASN A 58 9.24 -20.64 6.83
CA ASN A 58 9.10 -22.10 6.87
C ASN A 58 7.76 -22.59 6.27
N VAL A 59 7.30 -21.97 5.19
CA VAL A 59 6.09 -22.35 4.42
C VAL A 59 6.51 -23.01 3.11
N ASP A 60 5.81 -24.06 2.70
CA ASP A 60 6.01 -24.70 1.39
C ASP A 60 5.70 -23.69 0.26
N PRO A 61 6.67 -23.32 -0.59
CA PRO A 61 6.47 -22.35 -1.66
C PRO A 61 5.39 -22.76 -2.68
N SER A 62 5.07 -24.05 -2.80
CA SER A 62 4.01 -24.53 -3.71
C SER A 62 2.60 -24.09 -3.28
N LEU A 63 2.44 -23.64 -2.03
CA LEU A 63 1.18 -23.10 -1.51
C LEU A 63 0.98 -21.63 -1.89
N ALA A 64 2.02 -20.94 -2.36
CA ALA A 64 1.93 -19.53 -2.72
C ALA A 64 1.31 -19.35 -4.12
N ILE A 65 0.38 -18.39 -4.23
CA ILE A 65 -0.23 -18.02 -5.52
C ILE A 65 0.47 -16.85 -6.20
N GLY A 66 1.51 -16.30 -5.57
CA GLY A 66 2.22 -15.10 -5.99
C GLY A 66 2.24 -14.05 -4.89
N GLY A 67 2.37 -12.79 -5.30
CA GLY A 67 2.48 -11.68 -4.36
C GLY A 67 2.82 -10.36 -5.03
N ALA A 68 3.50 -9.47 -4.30
CA ALA A 68 3.88 -8.17 -4.83
C ALA A 68 5.19 -7.67 -4.24
N PHE A 69 6.01 -7.03 -5.06
CA PHE A 69 7.07 -6.13 -4.61
C PHE A 69 6.49 -4.71 -4.51
N VAL A 70 6.79 -4.03 -3.42
CA VAL A 70 6.38 -2.64 -3.19
C VAL A 70 7.61 -1.85 -2.75
N SER A 71 7.89 -0.73 -3.40
CA SER A 71 8.86 0.26 -2.94
C SER A 71 8.23 1.62 -2.78
N TRP A 72 8.77 2.43 -1.89
CA TRP A 72 8.33 3.80 -1.68
C TRP A 72 9.49 4.74 -1.47
N ASP A 73 9.29 5.99 -1.86
CA ASP A 73 10.13 7.13 -1.56
C ASP A 73 9.24 8.24 -0.99
N GLY A 74 9.46 8.60 0.26
CA GLY A 74 8.60 9.49 1.02
C GLY A 74 9.27 10.81 1.40
N SER A 75 8.45 11.82 1.64
CA SER A 75 8.83 13.00 2.42
C SER A 75 7.69 13.38 3.36
N MET A 76 8.03 13.81 4.57
CA MET A 76 7.11 14.33 5.57
C MET A 76 7.26 15.85 5.69
N ALA A 77 6.17 16.53 6.05
CA ALA A 77 6.15 18.00 6.14
C ALA A 77 7.09 18.58 7.23
N TRP A 78 7.60 17.74 8.14
CA TRP A 78 8.46 18.13 9.25
C TRP A 78 9.92 17.65 9.07
N ASP A 79 10.24 17.08 7.90
CA ASP A 79 11.57 16.52 7.65
C ASP A 79 12.65 17.60 7.73
N LYS A 80 13.70 17.27 8.48
CA LYS A 80 15.02 17.87 8.28
C LYS A 80 15.65 17.18 7.06
N GLU A 81 16.50 17.90 6.32
CA GLU A 81 17.09 17.51 5.02
C GLU A 81 17.81 16.13 4.96
N ASP A 82 17.91 15.36 6.05
CA ASP A 82 18.67 14.10 6.16
C ASP A 82 17.82 12.84 6.54
N GLU A 83 16.50 12.93 6.64
CA GLU A 83 15.67 11.73 6.87
C GLU A 83 15.31 11.03 5.55
N ASN A 84 15.99 9.92 5.24
CA ASN A 84 15.69 9.10 4.07
C ASN A 84 14.48 8.19 4.36
N HIS A 85 13.30 8.52 3.82
CA HIS A 85 12.07 7.72 3.98
C HIS A 85 11.85 6.70 2.85
N GLN A 86 12.93 6.24 2.24
CA GLN A 86 12.89 5.19 1.23
C GLN A 86 12.79 3.79 1.86
N GLY A 87 12.03 2.91 1.23
CA GLY A 87 11.93 1.52 1.65
C GLY A 87 11.36 0.62 0.58
N SER A 88 11.44 -0.68 0.84
CA SER A 88 10.78 -1.69 0.01
C SER A 88 10.40 -2.91 0.83
N THR A 89 9.46 -3.69 0.29
CA THR A 89 9.01 -4.95 0.88
C THR A 89 8.50 -5.89 -0.20
N ILE A 90 8.52 -7.19 0.10
CA ILE A 90 7.92 -8.23 -0.72
C ILE A 90 6.82 -8.88 0.11
N PHE A 91 5.68 -9.07 -0.52
CA PHE A 91 4.55 -9.84 -0.01
C PHE A 91 4.43 -11.16 -0.77
N ALA A 92 4.13 -12.24 -0.07
CA ALA A 92 3.67 -13.50 -0.67
C ALA A 92 2.30 -13.89 -0.09
N LEU A 93 1.41 -14.39 -0.95
CA LEU A 93 0.04 -14.75 -0.62
C LEU A 93 -0.09 -16.27 -0.53
N ILE A 94 -0.56 -16.76 0.62
CA ILE A 94 -0.93 -18.17 0.83
C ILE A 94 -2.44 -18.22 1.10
N PRO A 95 -3.29 -18.57 0.13
CA PRO A 95 -4.74 -18.65 0.34
C PRO A 95 -5.12 -19.79 1.30
N ASP A 96 -6.21 -19.62 2.03
CA ASP A 96 -6.84 -20.72 2.74
C ASP A 96 -7.40 -21.74 1.74
N ALA A 97 -7.28 -23.04 2.03
CA ALA A 97 -7.63 -24.12 1.10
C ALA A 97 -9.10 -24.04 0.60
N ASP A 98 -10.00 -23.60 1.47
CA ASP A 98 -11.44 -23.55 1.19
C ASP A 98 -11.93 -22.16 0.76
N ASN A 99 -11.06 -21.13 0.79
CA ASN A 99 -11.46 -19.76 0.46
C ASN A 99 -10.30 -18.94 -0.15
N PRO A 100 -10.26 -18.74 -1.48
CA PRO A 100 -9.18 -18.00 -2.14
C PRO A 100 -9.18 -16.50 -1.82
N ARG A 101 -10.28 -15.96 -1.25
CA ARG A 101 -10.40 -14.55 -0.87
C ARG A 101 -9.75 -14.21 0.46
N GLN A 102 -9.20 -15.18 1.18
CA GLN A 102 -8.52 -14.95 2.45
C GLN A 102 -7.33 -15.90 2.62
N GLY A 103 -6.41 -15.55 3.51
CA GLY A 103 -5.21 -16.35 3.69
C GLY A 103 -4.16 -15.69 4.57
N MET A 104 -2.95 -16.20 4.48
CA MET A 104 -1.76 -15.63 5.10
C MET A 104 -1.06 -14.68 4.13
N LEU A 105 -0.56 -13.58 4.69
CA LEU A 105 0.31 -12.62 4.01
C LEU A 105 1.71 -12.74 4.61
N LEU A 106 2.63 -13.35 3.89
CA LEU A 106 4.03 -13.43 4.28
C LEU A 106 4.77 -12.18 3.82
N ARG A 107 5.74 -11.72 4.62
CA ARG A 107 6.54 -10.53 4.30
C ARG A 107 7.94 -10.64 4.89
N GLU A 108 8.90 -9.96 4.26
CA GLU A 108 10.31 -10.01 4.66
C GLU A 108 10.53 -9.45 6.08
N ARG A 109 9.82 -8.37 6.42
CA ARG A 109 9.93 -7.67 7.70
C ARG A 109 8.58 -7.18 8.18
N GLY A 110 8.40 -7.16 9.49
CA GLY A 110 7.30 -6.46 10.13
C GLY A 110 7.50 -4.93 10.17
N TYR A 111 6.42 -4.18 10.44
CA TYR A 111 6.47 -2.76 10.76
C TYR A 111 7.23 -2.43 12.06
N ALA A 112 7.16 -3.29 13.08
CA ALA A 112 7.73 -3.03 14.40
C ALA A 112 8.93 -3.91 14.78
N GLU A 113 9.07 -5.09 14.17
CA GLU A 113 10.07 -6.08 14.55
C GLU A 113 10.80 -6.65 13.33
N ILE A 114 12.07 -6.98 13.54
CA ILE A 114 12.98 -7.56 12.54
C ILE A 114 12.61 -9.04 12.27
N VAL A 115 11.82 -9.67 13.15
CA VAL A 115 11.41 -11.06 13.01
C VAL A 115 10.37 -11.19 11.89
N PRO A 116 10.48 -12.20 11.02
CA PRO A 116 9.46 -12.49 10.02
C PRO A 116 8.10 -12.72 10.70
N ILE A 117 7.09 -11.96 10.29
CA ILE A 117 5.75 -12.09 10.84
C ILE A 117 4.74 -12.31 9.72
N ALA A 118 3.98 -13.41 9.82
CA ALA A 118 2.89 -13.70 8.91
C ALA A 118 1.66 -12.90 9.34
N GLY A 119 1.17 -12.05 8.45
CA GLY A 119 -0.13 -11.40 8.60
C GLY A 119 -1.26 -12.29 8.07
N ARG A 120 -2.47 -11.78 8.18
CA ARG A 120 -3.65 -12.30 7.48
C ARG A 120 -4.13 -11.31 6.45
N TYR A 121 -4.71 -11.80 5.37
CA TYR A 121 -5.46 -10.98 4.43
C TYR A 121 -6.86 -11.55 4.24
N HIS A 122 -7.79 -10.67 3.85
CA HIS A 122 -9.03 -11.06 3.20
C HIS A 122 -9.53 -9.96 2.25
N LEU A 123 -10.32 -10.33 1.25
CA LEU A 123 -11.15 -9.40 0.50
C LEU A 123 -12.52 -9.31 1.18
N ASP A 124 -12.93 -8.11 1.58
CA ASP A 124 -14.27 -7.90 2.15
C ASP A 124 -15.38 -7.99 1.10
N ASP A 125 -16.64 -7.85 1.54
CA ASP A 125 -17.83 -7.95 0.67
C ASP A 125 -17.90 -6.88 -0.43
N LEU A 126 -17.06 -5.84 -0.32
CA LEU A 126 -16.96 -4.73 -1.28
C LEU A 126 -15.65 -4.82 -2.09
N ASP A 127 -15.01 -5.99 -2.14
CA ASP A 127 -13.76 -6.26 -2.84
C ASP A 127 -12.56 -5.42 -2.34
N ALA A 128 -12.63 -4.88 -1.13
CA ALA A 128 -11.49 -4.20 -0.52
C ALA A 128 -10.54 -5.22 0.12
N LEU A 129 -9.25 -5.03 -0.10
CA LEU A 129 -8.21 -5.84 0.55
C LEU A 129 -7.99 -5.34 1.97
N VAL A 130 -8.21 -6.22 2.94
CA VAL A 130 -7.91 -5.99 4.34
C VAL A 130 -6.68 -6.79 4.73
N LEU A 131 -5.67 -6.11 5.24
CA LEU A 131 -4.45 -6.71 5.77
C LEU A 131 -4.44 -6.53 7.29
N ILE A 132 -4.17 -7.61 8.00
CA ILE A 132 -4.11 -7.64 9.46
C ILE A 132 -2.73 -8.17 9.83
N THR A 133 -2.01 -7.44 10.68
CA THR A 133 -0.84 -7.99 11.34
C THR A 133 -0.92 -7.76 12.84
N GLU A 134 -0.69 -8.83 13.60
CA GLU A 134 -0.65 -8.81 15.05
C GLU A 134 0.77 -9.12 15.54
N TYR A 135 1.22 -8.34 16.50
CA TYR A 135 2.42 -8.54 17.31
C TYR A 135 1.98 -8.68 18.77
N ASP A 136 2.90 -9.12 19.63
CA ASP A 136 2.63 -9.27 21.07
C ASP A 136 2.03 -8.03 21.74
N THR A 137 2.45 -6.83 21.29
CA THR A 137 2.05 -5.56 21.92
C THR A 137 1.34 -4.60 20.98
N MET A 138 1.22 -4.94 19.70
CA MET A 138 0.74 -4.04 18.66
C MET A 138 -0.08 -4.81 17.62
N SER A 139 -1.14 -4.22 17.09
CA SER A 139 -1.80 -4.72 15.90
C SER A 139 -1.96 -3.59 14.88
N THR A 140 -1.90 -3.97 13.61
CA THR A 140 -2.15 -3.07 12.49
C THR A 140 -3.23 -3.69 11.62
N ILE A 141 -4.22 -2.88 11.27
CA ILE A 141 -5.22 -3.23 10.26
C ILE A 141 -5.12 -2.18 9.17
N GLU A 142 -4.98 -2.62 7.93
CA GLU A 142 -5.00 -1.77 6.74
C GLU A 142 -6.11 -2.24 5.81
N ARG A 143 -6.87 -1.30 5.24
CA ARG A 143 -7.91 -1.58 4.25
C ARG A 143 -7.65 -0.76 3.01
N PHE A 144 -7.54 -1.43 1.87
CA PHE A 144 -7.25 -0.85 0.56
C PHE A 144 -8.45 -1.08 -0.37
N TRP A 145 -8.83 -0.07 -1.14
CA TRP A 145 -9.85 -0.23 -2.18
C TRP A 145 -9.63 0.74 -3.34
N PHE A 146 -10.16 0.40 -4.50
CA PHE A 146 -10.13 1.27 -5.68
C PHE A 146 -11.41 2.10 -5.75
N ALA A 147 -11.29 3.42 -5.62
CA ALA A 147 -12.39 4.34 -5.94
C ALA A 147 -12.56 4.50 -7.47
N SER A 148 -11.48 4.30 -8.22
CA SER A 148 -11.44 4.13 -9.68
C SER A 148 -10.17 3.33 -10.05
N PRO A 149 -9.98 2.89 -11.31
CA PRO A 149 -8.75 2.23 -11.73
C PRO A 149 -7.45 3.02 -11.46
N GLU A 150 -7.59 4.34 -11.36
CA GLU A 150 -6.50 5.32 -11.22
C GLU A 150 -6.42 5.92 -9.81
N LEU A 151 -7.36 5.58 -8.92
CA LEU A 151 -7.41 6.09 -7.55
C LEU A 151 -7.63 4.94 -6.56
N ARG A 152 -6.55 4.61 -5.83
CA ARG A 152 -6.59 3.68 -4.71
C ARG A 152 -6.63 4.47 -3.40
N LEU A 153 -7.51 4.06 -2.51
CA LEU A 153 -7.63 4.63 -1.18
C LEU A 153 -7.19 3.59 -0.16
N ARG A 154 -6.62 4.08 0.93
CA ARG A 154 -6.24 3.24 2.06
C ARG A 154 -6.56 3.90 3.38
N THR A 155 -7.04 3.09 4.31
CA THR A 155 -7.09 3.44 5.73
C THR A 155 -6.26 2.46 6.52
N SER A 156 -5.62 2.92 7.59
CA SER A 156 -5.00 2.03 8.55
C SER A 156 -5.17 2.48 9.99
N THR A 157 -5.14 1.54 10.91
CA THR A 157 -5.09 1.80 12.35
C THR A 157 -3.96 1.00 12.97
N VAL A 158 -3.22 1.64 13.87
CA VAL A 158 -2.25 0.96 14.74
C VAL A 158 -2.80 1.00 16.16
N GLN A 159 -2.98 -0.17 16.76
CA GLN A 159 -3.32 -0.32 18.17
C GLN A 159 -2.08 -0.80 18.93
N ARG A 160 -1.87 -0.27 20.13
CA ARG A 160 -0.79 -0.70 21.03
C ARG A 160 -1.35 -0.91 22.43
N PHE A 161 -1.04 -2.05 23.05
CA PHE A 161 -1.54 -2.42 24.38
C PHE A 161 -3.08 -2.29 24.52
N GLY A 162 -3.82 -2.63 23.46
CA GLY A 162 -5.29 -2.56 23.42
C GLY A 162 -5.88 -1.16 23.20
N GLY A 163 -5.06 -0.11 23.09
CA GLY A 163 -5.51 1.25 22.77
C GLY A 163 -5.14 1.67 21.35
N PHE A 164 -5.99 2.47 20.70
CA PHE A 164 -5.64 3.06 19.40
C PHE A 164 -4.53 4.09 19.55
N ASN A 165 -3.44 3.91 18.82
CA ASN A 165 -2.30 4.82 18.80
C ASN A 165 -2.44 5.83 17.65
N SER A 166 -2.65 5.34 16.43
CA SER A 166 -2.77 6.15 15.23
C SER A 166 -3.84 5.63 14.27
N ALA A 167 -4.37 6.56 13.48
CA ALA A 167 -5.24 6.26 12.35
C ALA A 167 -4.75 7.04 11.12
N THR A 168 -4.64 6.39 9.98
CA THR A 168 -4.06 6.96 8.76
C THR A 168 -5.05 6.84 7.61
N PHE A 169 -5.12 7.87 6.78
CA PHE A 169 -5.79 7.84 5.48
C PHE A 169 -4.78 8.17 4.38
N CYS A 170 -4.83 7.43 3.27
CA CYS A 170 -4.04 7.69 2.09
C CYS A 170 -4.94 7.76 0.85
N ALA A 171 -4.67 8.75 0.00
CA ALA A 171 -5.18 8.81 -1.37
C ALA A 171 -4.02 8.63 -2.35
N GLU A 172 -4.09 7.57 -3.14
CA GLU A 172 -3.01 7.12 -4.01
C GLU A 172 -3.48 7.22 -5.47
N MET A 173 -2.90 8.15 -6.22
CA MET A 173 -3.25 8.42 -7.62
C MET A 173 -2.22 7.76 -8.54
N ARG A 174 -2.68 6.99 -9.52
CA ARG A 174 -1.80 6.36 -10.51
C ARG A 174 -1.10 7.45 -11.32
N GLN A 175 0.20 7.28 -11.52
CA GLN A 175 0.98 8.10 -12.43
C GLN A 175 0.89 7.50 -13.84
N GLN A 176 0.46 8.32 -14.81
CA GLN A 176 0.54 7.95 -16.21
C GLN A 176 2.00 8.06 -16.66
N GLU A 177 2.50 7.07 -17.40
CA GLU A 177 3.76 7.23 -18.10
C GLU A 177 3.62 8.41 -19.06
N ILE A 178 4.38 9.48 -18.81
CA ILE A 178 4.57 10.52 -19.81
C ILE A 178 5.47 9.88 -20.86
N SER A 179 4.87 9.28 -21.89
CA SER A 179 5.59 9.00 -23.12
C SER A 179 6.14 10.33 -23.62
N GLU A 180 7.45 10.52 -23.60
CA GLU A 180 8.11 11.70 -24.16
C GLU A 180 7.90 11.77 -25.67
N GLU A 181 6.71 12.21 -26.11
CA GLU A 181 6.56 12.77 -27.44
C GLU A 181 7.21 14.15 -27.44
N LYS A 182 8.52 14.18 -27.73
CA LYS A 182 9.22 15.40 -28.17
C LYS A 182 8.51 15.96 -29.41
N GLY A 183 7.69 17.01 -29.27
CA GLY A 183 7.17 17.69 -30.46
C GLY A 183 6.15 18.81 -30.27
N LYS A 184 6.67 20.05 -30.24
CA LYS A 184 5.98 21.34 -30.47
C LYS A 184 5.03 21.84 -29.37
N VAL A 185 5.63 22.57 -28.43
CA VAL A 185 4.94 23.66 -27.70
C VAL A 185 4.38 24.65 -28.73
N ARG A 186 3.07 24.62 -28.95
CA ARG A 186 2.34 25.74 -29.54
C ARG A 186 1.91 26.63 -28.39
N ALA A 187 2.55 27.80 -28.26
CA ALA A 187 2.15 28.81 -27.29
C ALA A 187 0.67 29.16 -27.51
N ILE A 188 -0.18 28.85 -26.53
CA ILE A 188 -1.54 29.39 -26.45
C ILE A 188 -1.49 30.47 -25.37
N ALA A 189 -1.75 31.70 -25.81
CA ALA A 189 -1.78 32.89 -24.98
C ALA A 189 -2.78 32.72 -23.82
N SER A 190 -2.32 33.06 -22.62
CA SER A 190 -3.12 33.09 -21.40
C SER A 190 -4.12 34.25 -21.44
N GLN A 191 -5.39 33.94 -21.69
CA GLN A 191 -6.50 34.79 -21.27
C GLN A 191 -7.59 33.93 -20.64
N ASN A 192 -7.45 33.68 -19.34
CA ASN A 192 -8.52 33.90 -18.35
C ASN A 192 -8.01 33.55 -16.94
N PRO A 193 -8.20 34.42 -15.94
CA PRO A 193 -7.94 34.08 -14.55
C PRO A 193 -9.07 33.18 -14.05
N PHE A 194 -8.78 31.90 -13.81
CA PHE A 194 -9.65 31.07 -12.99
C PHE A 194 -9.50 31.49 -11.53
N TYR A 195 -10.48 32.23 -11.03
CA TYR A 195 -10.68 32.44 -9.60
C TYR A 195 -11.26 31.15 -9.01
N SER A 196 -10.52 30.49 -8.11
CA SER A 196 -11.10 29.53 -7.17
C SER A 196 -11.83 30.30 -6.07
N ILE A 197 -13.14 30.44 -6.24
CA ILE A 197 -14.07 30.81 -5.16
C ILE A 197 -14.74 29.53 -4.67
N THR A 198 -14.93 29.46 -3.35
CA THR A 198 -15.36 28.33 -2.51
C THR A 198 -14.18 27.48 -2.03
N GLY A 199 -13.73 27.52 -0.78
CA GLY A 199 -14.30 28.19 0.40
C GLY A 199 -15.44 27.39 1.02
N TRP A 200 -15.14 26.14 1.39
CA TRP A 200 -15.64 25.40 2.56
C TRP A 200 -14.59 24.34 2.92
#